data_AF-A0A960S717-F1
#
_entry.id   AF-A0A960S717-F1
#
_cell.length_a   1.000
_cell.length_b   1.000
_cell.length_c   1.000
_cell.angle_alpha   90.00
_cell.angle_beta   90.00
_cell.angle_gamma   90.00
#
_symmetry.space_group_name_H-M   'P 1'
#
loop_
_entity.id
_entity.type
_entity.pdbx_description
1 polymer ?
#
loop_
_entity_poly.entity_id
_entity_poly.type
_entity_poly.pdbx_seq_one_letter_code
_entity_poly.pdbx_strand_id
1 'polypeptide(L)'
;MKKVLLSIVCLFASVGFSVEYKDLPFTNQDRDNIHKLVKTLATKEWYSLLRRKSEMENLGEKIKKSVHPLPFMACILKDYERKQYLYEIREYTFMTRPVKWTPFKEGLFNRLEHMHAHNRLISCIPGFAKDLGVHPDPLIQYAQAQNWNKFLEYIMP
;
A
#
# COMPACT_ATOMS: atom_id res chain seq x y z
N MET A 1 49.28 -15.04 10.06
CA MET A 1 48.51 -13.78 10.07
C MET A 1 47.41 -13.74 8.99
N LYS A 2 46.56 -14.78 8.87
CA LYS A 2 45.43 -14.81 7.91
C LYS A 2 44.07 -15.13 8.56
N LYS A 3 44.01 -15.29 9.89
CA LYS A 3 42.79 -15.64 10.63
C LYS A 3 42.15 -14.49 11.42
N VAL A 4 42.79 -13.33 11.48
CA VAL A 4 42.28 -12.16 12.24
C VAL A 4 41.42 -11.23 11.36
N LEU A 5 41.57 -11.31 10.03
CA LEU A 5 40.83 -10.47 9.09
C LEU A 5 39.41 -10.97 8.77
N LEU A 6 39.08 -12.23 9.08
CA LEU A 6 37.72 -12.76 8.86
C LEU A 6 36.72 -12.31 9.96
N SER A 7 37.20 -11.98 11.15
CA SER A 7 36.32 -11.61 12.27
C SER A 7 35.83 -10.16 12.23
N ILE A 8 36.49 -9.28 11.48
CA ILE A 8 36.11 -7.86 11.38
C ILE A 8 35.06 -7.64 10.28
N VAL A 9 35.01 -8.52 9.26
CA VAL A 9 34.01 -8.42 8.17
C VAL A 9 32.59 -8.81 8.65
N CYS A 10 32.45 -9.55 9.75
CA CYS A 10 31.13 -9.87 10.34
C CYS A 10 30.59 -8.81 11.31
N LEU A 11 31.39 -7.81 11.71
CA LEU A 11 30.95 -6.76 12.64
C LEU A 11 30.27 -5.56 11.95
N PHE A 12 30.32 -5.50 10.62
CA PHE A 12 29.36 -4.74 9.81
C PHE A 12 28.19 -5.63 9.39
N ALA A 13 27.66 -6.41 10.35
CA ALA A 13 26.27 -6.82 10.28
C ALA A 13 25.49 -5.52 10.08
N SER A 14 25.09 -5.31 8.82
CA SER A 14 24.09 -4.36 8.37
C SER A 14 23.27 -3.87 9.56
N VAL A 15 23.59 -2.67 10.06
CA VAL A 15 22.63 -1.88 10.81
C VAL A 15 21.60 -1.51 9.76
N GLY A 16 20.76 -2.49 9.42
CA GLY A 16 19.66 -2.35 8.49
C GLY A 16 18.75 -1.35 9.16
N PHE A 17 18.80 -0.11 8.69
CA PHE A 17 17.95 0.95 9.18
C PHE A 17 16.51 0.56 8.83
N SER A 18 15.85 -0.13 9.76
CA SER A 18 14.46 -0.53 9.61
C SER A 18 13.62 0.72 9.78
N VAL A 19 13.09 1.23 8.67
CA VAL A 19 12.15 2.36 8.71
C VAL A 19 10.90 1.91 9.46
N GLU A 20 10.51 2.64 10.51
CA GLU A 20 9.27 2.40 11.23
C GLU A 20 8.10 3.13 10.56
N TYR A 21 6.88 2.63 10.79
CA TYR A 21 5.67 3.20 10.19
C TYR A 21 5.45 4.69 10.51
N LYS A 22 5.74 5.10 11.75
CA LYS A 22 5.54 6.48 12.22
C LYS A 22 6.45 7.49 11.50
N ASP A 23 7.57 7.02 10.95
CA ASP A 23 8.57 7.84 10.27
C ASP A 23 8.30 7.94 8.77
N LEU A 24 7.25 7.27 8.27
CA LEU A 24 6.88 7.33 6.86
C LEU A 24 6.32 8.72 6.53
N PRO A 25 6.82 9.38 5.47
CA PRO A 25 6.32 10.68 5.07
C PRO A 25 4.86 10.57 4.63
N PHE A 26 4.04 11.46 5.17
CA PHE A 26 2.64 11.56 4.80
C PHE A 26 2.11 12.98 5.04
N THR A 27 1.80 13.69 3.96
CA THR A 27 1.36 15.09 4.01
C THR A 27 -0.14 15.24 3.81
N ASN A 28 -0.68 16.44 4.10
CA ASN A 28 -2.08 16.76 3.76
C ASN A 28 -2.31 16.72 2.23
N GLN A 29 -1.33 17.12 1.43
CA GLN A 29 -1.42 17.02 -0.02
C GLN A 29 -1.53 15.57 -0.50
N ASP A 30 -0.84 14.63 0.16
CA ASP A 30 -0.98 13.20 -0.11
C ASP A 30 -2.39 12.70 0.21
N ARG A 31 -2.95 13.12 1.35
CA ARG A 31 -4.33 12.83 1.72
C ARG A 31 -5.32 13.31 0.66
N ASP A 32 -5.18 14.55 0.20
CA ASP A 32 -6.07 15.15 -0.80
C ASP A 32 -5.94 14.45 -2.16
N ASN A 33 -4.71 14.11 -2.56
CA ASN A 33 -4.46 13.34 -3.77
C ASN A 33 -5.10 11.95 -3.70
N ILE A 34 -4.97 11.25 -2.57
CA ILE A 34 -5.59 9.94 -2.35
C ILE A 34 -7.12 10.07 -2.39
N HIS A 35 -7.70 11.06 -1.69
CA HIS A 35 -9.14 11.32 -1.72
C HIS A 35 -9.62 11.55 -3.15
N LYS A 36 -8.96 12.44 -3.91
CA LYS A 36 -9.31 12.71 -5.31
C LYS A 36 -9.22 11.44 -6.15
N LEU A 37 -8.18 10.63 -5.98
CA LEU A 37 -7.98 9.39 -6.72
C LEU A 37 -9.12 8.39 -6.46
N VAL A 38 -9.36 8.03 -5.19
CA VAL A 38 -10.37 7.02 -4.85
C VAL A 38 -11.78 7.50 -5.15
N LYS A 39 -12.11 8.76 -4.87
CA LYS A 39 -13.40 9.35 -5.21
C LYS A 39 -13.66 9.34 -6.72
N THR A 40 -12.65 9.68 -7.53
CA THR A 40 -12.80 9.69 -8.99
C THR A 40 -12.97 8.27 -9.53
N LEU A 41 -12.20 7.31 -9.02
CA LEU A 41 -12.37 5.89 -9.39
C LEU A 41 -13.77 5.38 -9.00
N ALA A 42 -14.23 5.68 -7.79
CA ALA A 42 -15.52 5.24 -7.30
C ALA A 42 -16.69 5.82 -8.12
N THR A 43 -16.74 7.15 -8.25
CA THR A 43 -17.92 7.88 -8.76
C THR A 43 -18.02 8.01 -10.28
N LYS A 44 -16.98 7.68 -11.05
CA LYS A 44 -17.00 7.82 -12.52
C LYS A 44 -17.21 6.48 -13.22
N GLU A 45 -18.04 6.50 -14.26
CA GLU A 45 -18.20 5.40 -15.20
C GLU A 45 -16.89 5.07 -15.94
N TRP A 46 -16.74 3.82 -16.36
CA TRP A 46 -15.51 3.33 -17.01
C TRP A 46 -15.08 4.17 -18.23
N TYR A 47 -16.02 4.61 -19.07
CA TYR A 47 -15.72 5.43 -20.24
C TYR A 47 -15.24 6.84 -19.87
N SER A 48 -15.75 7.40 -18.76
CA SER A 48 -15.28 8.68 -18.23
C SER A 48 -13.87 8.54 -17.64
N LEU A 49 -13.54 7.39 -17.06
CA LEU A 49 -12.20 7.09 -16.58
C LEU A 49 -11.21 6.98 -17.74
N LEU A 50 -11.60 6.35 -18.86
CA LEU A 50 -10.76 6.29 -20.06
C LEU A 50 -10.42 7.69 -20.60
N ARG A 51 -11.40 8.61 -20.65
CA ARG A 51 -11.14 10.01 -21.06
C ARG A 51 -10.19 10.75 -20.10
N ARG A 52 -10.14 10.34 -18.84
CA ARG A 52 -9.28 10.92 -17.79
C ARG A 52 -8.04 10.07 -17.50
N LYS A 53 -7.73 9.08 -18.34
CA LYS A 53 -6.66 8.11 -18.09
C LYS A 53 -5.35 8.78 -17.71
N SER A 54 -4.87 9.72 -18.53
CA SER A 54 -3.61 10.43 -18.28
C SER A 54 -3.63 11.25 -16.98
N GLU A 55 -4.75 11.91 -16.65
CA GLU A 55 -4.89 12.63 -15.38
C GLU A 55 -4.77 11.68 -14.18
N MET A 56 -5.45 10.54 -14.26
CA MET A 56 -5.48 9.52 -13.20
C MET A 56 -4.12 8.82 -13.03
N GLU A 57 -3.44 8.50 -14.13
CA GLU A 57 -2.09 7.94 -14.11
C GLU A 57 -1.10 8.91 -13.49
N ASN A 58 -1.16 10.19 -13.88
CA ASN A 58 -0.31 11.22 -13.30
C ASN A 58 -0.56 11.40 -11.79
N LEU A 59 -1.82 11.34 -11.36
CA LEU A 59 -2.17 11.39 -9.94
C LEU A 59 -1.67 10.15 -9.18
N GLY A 60 -1.83 8.96 -9.77
CA GLY A 60 -1.31 7.71 -9.22
C GLY A 60 0.21 7.72 -9.08
N GLU A 61 0.94 8.21 -10.09
CA GLU A 61 2.40 8.33 -10.05
C GLU A 61 2.89 9.33 -9.01
N LYS A 62 2.18 10.46 -8.81
CA LYS A 62 2.48 11.39 -7.70
C LYS A 62 2.39 10.67 -6.35
N ILE A 63 1.28 9.97 -6.10
CA ILE A 63 1.07 9.23 -4.85
C ILE A 63 2.09 8.10 -4.69
N LYS A 64 2.40 7.36 -5.76
CA LYS A 64 3.36 6.25 -5.74
C LYS A 64 4.76 6.69 -5.33
N LYS A 65 5.18 7.89 -5.78
CA LYS A 65 6.50 8.46 -5.48
C LYS A 65 6.61 8.98 -4.05
N SER A 66 5.55 9.59 -3.49
CA SER A 66 5.62 10.24 -2.18
C SER A 66 5.17 9.35 -1.02
N VAL A 67 4.20 8.46 -1.23
CA VAL A 67 3.50 7.77 -0.15
C VAL A 67 3.90 6.31 -0.08
N HIS A 68 4.16 5.76 1.11
CA HIS A 68 4.32 4.30 1.26
C HIS A 68 2.96 3.57 1.15
N PRO A 69 2.86 2.34 0.61
CA PRO A 69 1.57 1.66 0.43
C PRO A 69 0.75 1.48 1.71
N LEU A 70 1.40 1.34 2.89
CA LEU A 70 0.69 1.21 4.17
C LEU A 70 -0.03 2.51 4.60
N PRO A 71 0.62 3.69 4.67
CA PRO A 71 -0.08 4.97 4.85
C PRO A 71 -1.15 5.24 3.80
N PHE A 72 -0.93 4.85 2.54
CA PHE A 72 -1.95 4.94 1.49
C PHE A 72 -3.22 4.16 1.88
N MET A 73 -3.07 2.91 2.32
CA MET A 73 -4.21 2.09 2.75
C MET A 73 -4.85 2.62 4.04
N ALA A 74 -4.07 3.03 5.03
CA ALA A 74 -4.58 3.59 6.28
C ALA A 74 -5.39 4.87 6.03
N CYS A 75 -4.93 5.72 5.11
CA CYS A 75 -5.63 6.91 4.66
C CYS A 75 -7.03 6.60 4.12
N ILE A 76 -7.20 5.48 3.42
CA ILE A 76 -8.49 5.07 2.84
C ILE A 76 -9.37 4.42 3.91
N LEU A 77 -8.82 3.47 4.67
CA LEU A 77 -9.61 2.60 5.54
C LEU A 77 -10.06 3.26 6.85
N LYS A 78 -9.33 4.26 7.35
CA LYS A 78 -9.65 4.95 8.61
C LYS A 78 -10.77 5.98 8.50
N ASP A 79 -11.09 6.38 7.27
CA ASP A 79 -12.06 7.42 7.00
C ASP A 79 -13.31 6.82 6.37
N TYR A 80 -14.46 7.07 6.99
CA TYR A 80 -15.70 6.42 6.59
C TYR A 80 -16.02 6.68 5.11
N GLU A 81 -15.91 7.92 4.65
CA GLU A 81 -16.23 8.30 3.27
C GLU A 81 -15.26 7.62 2.27
N ARG A 82 -13.95 7.70 2.51
CA ARG A 82 -12.95 7.05 1.63
C ARG A 82 -13.06 5.53 1.64
N LYS A 83 -13.43 4.93 2.77
CA LYS A 83 -13.72 3.51 2.87
C LYS A 83 -14.92 3.12 2.01
N GLN A 84 -15.98 3.93 1.99
CA GLN A 84 -17.13 3.73 1.08
C GLN A 84 -16.70 3.79 -0.40
N TYR A 85 -15.88 4.77 -0.78
CA TYR A 85 -15.34 4.81 -2.15
C TYR A 85 -14.56 3.54 -2.52
N LEU A 86 -13.82 2.96 -1.58
CA LEU A 86 -13.12 1.69 -1.83
C LEU A 86 -14.08 0.52 -2.07
N TYR A 87 -15.17 0.44 -1.29
CA TYR A 87 -16.23 -0.56 -1.53
C TYR A 87 -16.89 -0.34 -2.89
N GLU A 88 -17.23 0.89 -3.27
CA GLU A 88 -17.78 1.19 -4.60
C GLU A 88 -16.84 0.76 -5.73
N ILE A 89 -15.52 0.98 -5.58
CA ILE A 89 -14.51 0.51 -6.54
C ILE A 89 -14.51 -1.02 -6.63
N ARG A 90 -14.64 -1.71 -5.48
CA ARG A 90 -14.65 -3.17 -5.38
C ARG A 90 -15.87 -3.79 -6.07
N GLU A 91 -17.04 -3.24 -5.80
CA GLU A 91 -18.33 -3.75 -6.29
C GLU A 91 -18.63 -3.32 -7.74
N TYR A 92 -17.94 -2.31 -8.28
CA TYR A 92 -18.16 -1.87 -9.65
C TYR A 92 -17.75 -2.95 -10.66
N THR A 93 -18.75 -3.49 -11.35
CA THR A 93 -18.57 -4.46 -12.44
C THR A 93 -19.08 -3.91 -13.76
N PHE A 94 -18.38 -4.23 -14.86
CA PHE A 94 -18.89 -4.04 -16.22
C PHE A 94 -19.05 -5.42 -16.87
N MET A 95 -20.26 -5.73 -17.32
CA MET A 95 -20.73 -7.05 -17.74
C MET A 95 -20.60 -8.11 -16.64
N THR A 96 -19.41 -8.64 -16.42
CA THR A 96 -19.10 -9.66 -15.39
C THR A 96 -17.71 -9.48 -14.79
N ARG A 97 -17.00 -8.39 -15.14
CA ARG A 97 -15.61 -8.16 -14.74
C ARG A 97 -15.53 -6.98 -13.78
N PRO A 98 -14.74 -7.08 -12.70
CA PRO A 98 -14.55 -5.98 -11.77
C PRO A 98 -13.51 -5.00 -12.33
N VAL A 99 -13.95 -4.17 -13.28
CA VAL A 99 -13.09 -3.34 -14.16
C VAL A 99 -12.26 -2.31 -13.39
N LYS A 100 -12.72 -1.86 -12.21
CA LYS A 100 -11.98 -0.90 -11.38
C LYS A 100 -11.16 -1.60 -10.29
N TRP A 101 -11.71 -2.66 -9.70
CA TRP A 101 -11.06 -3.37 -8.60
C TRP A 101 -9.79 -4.10 -9.01
N THR A 102 -9.80 -4.80 -10.15
CA THR A 102 -8.63 -5.55 -10.64
C THR A 102 -7.40 -4.66 -10.80
N PRO A 103 -7.43 -3.57 -11.59
CA PRO A 103 -6.26 -2.71 -11.74
C PRO A 103 -5.87 -1.99 -10.45
N PHE A 104 -6.84 -1.66 -9.58
CA PHE A 104 -6.54 -1.11 -8.25
C PHE A 104 -5.72 -2.10 -7.41
N LYS A 105 -6.16 -3.36 -7.31
CA LYS A 105 -5.46 -4.40 -6.56
C LYS A 105 -4.07 -4.68 -7.14
N GLU A 106 -3.96 -4.84 -8.45
CA GLU A 106 -2.67 -5.06 -9.11
C GLU A 106 -1.69 -3.93 -8.80
N GLY A 107 -2.13 -2.67 -8.91
CA GLY A 107 -1.31 -1.52 -8.56
C GLY A 107 -0.87 -1.52 -7.09
N LEU A 108 -1.75 -1.89 -6.16
CA LEU A 108 -1.42 -2.00 -4.74
C LEU A 108 -0.43 -3.15 -4.48
N PHE A 109 -0.69 -4.33 -5.04
CA PHE A 109 0.10 -5.54 -4.82
C PHE A 109 1.52 -5.37 -5.34
N ASN A 110 1.69 -4.80 -6.53
CA ASN A 110 3.00 -4.48 -7.09
C ASN A 110 3.81 -3.56 -6.15
N ARG A 111 3.15 -2.64 -5.45
CA ARG A 111 3.81 -1.73 -4.50
C ARG A 111 4.15 -2.41 -3.19
N LEU A 112 3.27 -3.28 -2.67
CA LEU A 112 3.55 -4.10 -1.48
C LEU A 112 4.73 -5.04 -1.74
N GLU A 113 4.73 -5.73 -2.87
CA GLU A 113 5.81 -6.61 -3.31
C GLU A 113 7.13 -5.84 -3.45
N HIS A 114 7.11 -4.67 -4.10
CA HIS A 114 8.29 -3.82 -4.22
C HIS A 114 8.84 -3.39 -2.85
N MET A 115 8.00 -2.97 -1.91
CA MET A 115 8.45 -2.61 -0.55
C MET A 115 8.93 -3.82 0.25
N HIS A 116 8.32 -4.99 0.07
CA HIS A 116 8.74 -6.24 0.69
C HIS A 116 10.13 -6.66 0.21
N ALA A 117 10.37 -6.65 -1.11
CA ALA A 117 11.65 -7.01 -1.71
C ALA A 117 12.83 -6.12 -1.24
N HIS A 118 12.54 -4.88 -0.82
CA HIS A 118 13.54 -3.95 -0.30
C HIS A 118 13.65 -3.97 1.24
N ASN A 119 13.03 -4.93 1.94
CA ASN A 119 12.98 -5.02 3.40
C ASN A 119 12.39 -3.76 4.09
N ARG A 120 11.49 -3.05 3.41
CA ARG A 120 10.84 -1.81 3.91
C ARG A 120 9.40 -2.01 4.36
N LEU A 121 8.83 -3.20 4.12
CA LEU A 121 7.44 -3.49 4.46
C LEU A 121 7.29 -4.02 5.89
N ILE A 122 8.01 -5.09 6.24
CA ILE A 122 7.75 -5.88 7.47
C ILE A 122 7.89 -5.03 8.73
N SER A 123 8.92 -4.18 8.83
CA SER A 123 9.13 -3.29 9.98
C SER A 123 8.01 -2.27 10.18
N CYS A 124 7.26 -1.93 9.11
CA CYS A 124 6.15 -0.99 9.17
C CYS A 124 4.81 -1.63 9.56
N ILE A 125 4.68 -2.96 9.47
CA ILE A 125 3.40 -3.65 9.72
C ILE A 125 2.88 -3.45 11.15
N PRO A 126 3.69 -3.56 12.22
CA PRO A 126 3.18 -3.37 13.59
C PRO A 126 2.54 -1.99 13.81
N GLY A 127 3.18 -0.93 13.31
CA GLY A 127 2.65 0.43 13.41
C GLY A 127 1.40 0.63 12.58
N PHE A 128 1.36 0.09 11.36
CA PHE A 128 0.18 0.10 10.49
C PHE A 128 -1.01 -0.64 11.11
N ALA A 129 -0.77 -1.83 11.67
CA ALA A 129 -1.81 -2.64 12.33
C ALA A 129 -2.41 -1.90 13.53
N LYS A 130 -1.54 -1.29 14.36
CA LYS A 130 -1.96 -0.44 15.47
C LYS A 130 -2.81 0.74 14.98
N ASP A 131 -2.41 1.38 13.87
CA ASP A 131 -3.12 2.52 13.30
C ASP A 131 -4.52 2.16 12.76
N LEU A 132 -4.71 0.92 12.33
CA LEU A 132 -5.99 0.36 11.90
C LEU A 132 -6.80 -0.32 13.01
N GLY A 133 -6.22 -0.52 14.19
CA GLY A 133 -6.87 -1.25 15.29
C GLY A 133 -7.02 -2.76 15.03
N VAL A 134 -6.10 -3.36 14.27
CA VAL A 134 -6.09 -4.81 13.97
C VAL A 134 -4.84 -5.49 14.54
N HIS A 135 -4.88 -6.81 14.70
CA HIS A 135 -3.71 -7.56 15.18
C HIS A 135 -2.61 -7.63 14.10
N PRO A 136 -1.31 -7.40 14.43
CA PRO A 136 -0.23 -7.40 13.44
C PRO A 136 0.15 -8.78 12.92
N ASP A 137 0.07 -9.83 13.75
CA ASP A 137 0.60 -11.16 13.39
C ASP A 137 0.03 -11.73 12.08
N PRO A 138 -1.30 -11.70 11.82
CA PRO A 138 -1.83 -12.15 10.54
C PRO A 138 -1.25 -11.36 9.35
N LEU A 139 -1.10 -10.04 9.50
CA LEU A 139 -0.54 -9.18 8.46
C LEU A 139 0.93 -9.52 8.17
N ILE A 140 1.72 -9.74 9.22
CA ILE A 140 3.12 -10.15 9.08
C ILE A 140 3.19 -11.50 8.37
N GLN A 141 2.39 -12.48 8.79
CA GLN A 141 2.34 -13.81 8.18
C GLN A 141 1.96 -13.73 6.69
N TYR A 142 0.91 -12.96 6.36
CA TYR A 142 0.50 -12.78 4.96
C TYR A 142 1.54 -12.05 4.13
N ALA A 143 2.22 -11.05 4.70
CA ALA A 143 3.28 -10.33 4.00
C ALA A 143 4.52 -11.20 3.75
N GLN A 144 4.96 -11.98 4.73
CA GLN A 144 6.07 -12.93 4.58
C GLN A 144 5.77 -14.00 3.53
N ALA A 145 4.54 -14.51 3.51
CA ALA A 145 4.05 -15.44 2.49
C ALA A 145 3.73 -14.75 1.14
N GLN A 146 3.86 -13.43 1.06
CA GLN A 146 3.48 -12.59 -0.09
C GLN A 146 2.03 -12.82 -0.56
N ASN A 147 1.15 -13.21 0.37
CA ASN A 147 -0.25 -13.45 0.11
C ASN A 147 -1.05 -12.13 0.22
N TRP A 148 -0.90 -11.28 -0.78
CA TRP A 148 -1.48 -9.93 -0.78
C TRP A 148 -3.02 -9.93 -0.80
N ASN A 149 -3.64 -10.99 -1.34
CA ASN A 149 -5.09 -11.16 -1.26
C ASN A 149 -5.53 -11.32 0.21
N LYS A 150 -4.92 -12.26 0.96
CA LYS A 150 -5.24 -12.44 2.39
C LYS A 150 -4.88 -11.21 3.23
N PHE A 151 -3.78 -10.54 2.89
CA PHE A 151 -3.42 -9.26 3.52
C PHE A 151 -4.54 -8.22 3.37
N LEU A 152 -5.07 -8.06 2.15
CA LEU A 152 -6.14 -7.10 1.86
C LEU A 152 -7.49 -7.51 2.47
N GLU A 153 -7.86 -8.78 2.39
CA GLU A 153 -9.08 -9.34 3.00
C GLU A 153 -9.10 -9.11 4.51
N TYR A 154 -7.96 -9.23 5.19
CA TYR A 154 -7.87 -9.05 6.63
C TYR A 154 -8.12 -7.60 7.10
N ILE A 155 -7.69 -6.61 6.32
CA ILE A 155 -7.83 -5.17 6.67
C ILE A 155 -9.10 -4.53 6.11
N MET A 156 -9.76 -5.22 5.18
CA MET A 156 -10.97 -4.76 4.52
C MET A 156 -12.02 -5.88 4.54
N PRO A 157 -12.56 -6.22 5.73
CA PRO A 157 -13.67 -7.14 5.86
C PRO A 157 -14.93 -6.62 5.16
#